data_AF-A0AAW9BWG0-F1
#
_entry.id   AF-A0AAW9BWG0-F1
#
_cell.length_a   1.000
_cell.length_b   1.000
_cell.length_c   1.000
_cell.angle_alpha   90.00
_cell.angle_beta   90.00
_cell.angle_gamma   90.00
#
_symmetry.space_group_name_H-M   'P 1'
#
loop_
_entity.id
_entity.type
_entity.pdbx_description
1 polymer ?
#
loop_
_entity_poly.entity_id
_entity_poly.type
_entity_poly.pdbx_seq_one_letter_code
_entity_poly.pdbx_strand_id
1 'polypeptide(L)'
;TLVAPKDIKNKKQFFVANNRISRSYFDYVICDPRTLEPRVIIEFDNGQQLNKGKVERQKLMMHVCKSANLPLIGTSVKHSYQVGRLRRLLAAHIDLIEPEKEVRFCKKCGSPMIIKTASQGEFKGRRFFTCSRQPNCTYTENYNVVFESDD
;
A
#
# COMPACT_ATOMS: atom_id res chain seq x y z
N THR A 1 5.31 -16.81 7.85
CA THR A 1 4.51 -18.06 7.95
C THR A 1 4.85 -18.98 6.81
N LEU A 2 5.23 -20.23 7.08
CA LEU A 2 5.49 -21.23 6.04
C LEU A 2 4.19 -21.98 5.73
N VAL A 3 3.70 -21.90 4.49
CA VAL A 3 2.54 -22.67 4.02
C VAL A 3 3.03 -23.85 3.19
N ALA A 4 2.68 -25.07 3.62
CA ALA A 4 3.08 -26.30 2.94
C ALA A 4 1.84 -27.15 2.60
N PRO A 5 1.88 -27.99 1.54
CA PRO A 5 0.76 -28.86 1.22
C PRO A 5 0.49 -29.86 2.35
N LYS A 6 -0.78 -30.02 2.71
CA LYS A 6 -1.22 -30.95 3.75
C LYS A 6 -1.23 -32.39 3.22
N ASP A 7 -0.96 -33.36 4.10
CA ASP A 7 -1.17 -34.79 3.88
C ASP A 7 -0.40 -35.42 2.70
N ILE A 8 0.84 -34.98 2.46
CA ILE A 8 1.72 -35.62 1.47
C ILE A 8 2.21 -36.97 1.99
N LYS A 9 1.79 -38.06 1.33
CA LYS A 9 2.18 -39.43 1.68
C LYS A 9 3.35 -39.98 0.85
N ASN A 10 3.60 -39.42 -0.34
CA ASN A 10 4.66 -39.90 -1.22
C ASN A 10 5.31 -38.82 -2.10
N LYS A 11 6.48 -39.14 -2.67
CA LYS A 11 7.27 -38.24 -3.54
C LYS A 11 6.52 -37.79 -4.80
N LYS A 12 5.64 -38.63 -5.36
CA LYS A 12 4.84 -38.27 -6.54
C LYS A 12 3.81 -37.19 -6.22
N GLN A 13 3.11 -37.31 -5.09
CA GLN A 13 2.16 -36.31 -4.60
C GLN A 13 2.87 -34.99 -4.30
N PHE A 14 4.05 -35.04 -3.67
CA PHE A 14 4.87 -33.87 -3.46
C PHE A 14 5.24 -33.18 -4.77
N PHE A 15 5.74 -33.94 -5.75
CA PHE A 15 6.11 -33.38 -7.05
C PHE A 15 4.93 -32.69 -7.75
N VAL A 16 3.74 -33.29 -7.71
CA VAL A 16 2.53 -32.69 -8.31
C VAL A 16 2.11 -31.41 -7.57
N ALA A 17 2.08 -31.44 -6.23
CA ALA A 17 1.73 -30.27 -5.43
C ALA A 17 2.74 -29.13 -5.61
N ASN A 18 4.03 -29.46 -5.57
CA ASN A 18 5.11 -28.50 -5.75
C ASN A 18 5.07 -27.85 -7.13
N ASN A 19 4.82 -28.61 -8.20
CA ASN A 19 4.68 -28.04 -9.55
C ASN A 19 3.50 -27.08 -9.69
N ARG A 20 2.40 -27.32 -8.96
CA ARG A 20 1.25 -26.40 -8.96
C ARG A 20 1.58 -25.08 -8.26
N ILE A 21 2.28 -25.16 -7.13
CA ILE A 21 2.68 -24.00 -6.34
C ILE A 21 3.77 -23.21 -7.06
N SER A 22 4.81 -23.87 -7.57
CA SER A 22 5.96 -23.22 -8.21
C SER A 22 5.61 -22.48 -9.50
N ARG A 23 4.50 -22.84 -10.14
CA ARG A 23 3.95 -22.16 -11.33
C ARG A 23 2.95 -21.06 -10.99
N SER A 24 2.61 -20.89 -9.72
CA SER A 24 1.70 -19.88 -9.24
C SER A 24 2.50 -18.78 -8.54
N TYR A 25 2.28 -17.54 -8.95
CA TYR A 25 2.88 -16.37 -8.30
C TYR A 25 1.79 -15.41 -7.84
N PHE A 26 2.15 -14.42 -7.04
CA PHE A 26 1.31 -13.25 -6.80
C PHE A 26 1.82 -12.10 -7.65
N ASP A 27 0.94 -11.21 -8.11
CA ASP A 27 1.36 -10.00 -8.84
C ASP A 27 2.15 -9.08 -7.91
N TYR A 28 1.62 -8.78 -6.72
CA TYR A 28 2.31 -8.01 -5.70
C TYR A 28 2.10 -8.57 -4.30
N VAL A 29 3.17 -8.49 -3.50
CA VAL A 29 3.17 -8.74 -2.07
C VAL A 29 3.61 -7.47 -1.38
N ILE A 30 2.74 -6.89 -0.57
CA ILE A 30 3.07 -5.73 0.25
C ILE A 30 3.61 -6.22 1.58
N CYS A 31 4.83 -5.80 1.90
CA CYS A 31 5.52 -6.15 3.13
C CYS A 31 5.73 -4.94 4.02
N ASP A 32 5.91 -5.19 5.31
CA ASP A 32 6.50 -4.22 6.22
C ASP A 32 7.96 -3.96 5.80
N PRO A 33 8.37 -2.70 5.56
CA PRO A 33 9.71 -2.41 5.06
C PRO A 33 10.82 -2.70 6.08
N ARG A 34 10.50 -2.83 7.38
CA ARG A 34 11.47 -3.05 8.46
C ARG A 34 11.65 -4.54 8.74
N THR A 35 10.57 -5.31 8.68
CA THR A 35 10.59 -6.75 9.04
C THR A 35 10.51 -7.67 7.82
N LEU A 36 10.17 -7.13 6.64
CA LEU A 36 9.82 -7.88 5.42
C LEU A 36 8.63 -8.83 5.60
N GLU A 37 7.85 -8.66 6.68
CA GLU A 37 6.69 -9.48 6.93
C GLU A 37 5.57 -9.13 5.93
N PRO A 38 5.00 -10.13 5.21
CA PRO A 38 3.88 -9.88 4.31
C PRO A 38 2.66 -9.38 5.07
N ARG A 39 2.05 -8.31 4.57
CA ARG A 39 0.83 -7.70 5.14
C ARG A 39 -0.38 -7.85 4.24
N VAL A 40 -0.20 -7.67 2.94
CA VAL A 40 -1.30 -7.69 1.96
C VAL A 40 -0.82 -8.28 0.64
N ILE A 41 -1.69 -9.04 -0.01
CA ILE A 41 -1.48 -9.52 -1.38
C ILE A 41 -2.39 -8.74 -2.33
N ILE A 42 -1.86 -8.31 -3.48
CA ILE A 42 -2.65 -7.66 -4.53
C ILE A 42 -2.57 -8.52 -5.79
N GLU A 43 -3.75 -8.79 -6.37
CA GLU A 43 -3.90 -9.46 -7.65
C GLU A 43 -4.67 -8.57 -8.62
N PHE A 44 -4.16 -8.48 -9.84
CA PHE A 44 -4.83 -7.77 -10.91
C PHE A 44 -5.80 -8.68 -11.65
N ASP A 45 -7.05 -8.23 -11.75
CA ASP A 45 -8.06 -8.87 -12.58
C ASP A 45 -8.34 -8.01 -13.82
N ASN A 46 -8.23 -8.61 -15.00
CA ASN A 46 -8.59 -7.94 -16.24
C ASN A 46 -10.10 -8.01 -16.54
N GLY A 47 -10.89 -8.64 -15.65
CA GLY A 47 -12.34 -8.77 -15.75
C GLY A 47 -12.80 -9.71 -16.86
N GLN A 48 -11.88 -10.45 -17.48
CA GLN A 48 -12.24 -11.42 -18.52
C GLN A 48 -12.77 -12.71 -17.91
N GLN A 49 -13.61 -13.41 -18.67
CA GLN A 49 -14.13 -14.70 -18.26
C GLN A 49 -12.99 -15.70 -18.00
N LEU A 50 -13.06 -16.37 -16.86
CA LEU A 50 -12.05 -17.31 -16.43
C LEU A 50 -12.30 -18.68 -17.05
N ASN A 51 -11.27 -19.27 -17.65
CA ASN A 51 -11.29 -20.68 -18.02
C ASN A 51 -11.04 -21.56 -16.78
N LYS A 52 -11.28 -22.88 -16.91
CA LYS A 52 -11.10 -23.83 -15.80
C LYS A 52 -9.73 -23.73 -15.11
N GLY A 53 -8.65 -23.56 -15.88
CA GLY A 53 -7.30 -23.42 -15.33
C GLY A 53 -7.13 -22.16 -14.48
N LYS A 54 -7.64 -21.01 -14.94
CA LYS A 54 -7.60 -19.74 -14.20
C LYS A 54 -8.45 -19.81 -12.93
N VAL A 55 -9.61 -20.45 -12.97
CA VAL A 55 -10.47 -20.67 -11.80
C VAL A 55 -9.75 -21.50 -10.73
N GLU A 56 -9.13 -22.61 -11.11
CA GLU A 56 -8.40 -23.46 -10.17
C GLU A 56 -7.18 -22.73 -9.57
N ARG A 57 -6.50 -21.89 -10.36
CA ARG A 57 -5.43 -21.02 -9.87
C ARG A 57 -5.95 -20.02 -8.84
N GLN A 58 -7.04 -19.31 -9.10
CA GLN A 58 -7.60 -18.36 -8.14
C GLN A 58 -8.02 -19.05 -6.82
N LYS A 59 -8.64 -20.22 -6.89
CA LYS A 59 -8.98 -21.01 -5.70
C LYS A 59 -7.73 -21.37 -4.89
N LEU A 60 -6.65 -21.79 -5.55
CA LEU A 60 -5.38 -22.08 -4.90
C LEU A 60 -4.84 -20.85 -4.18
N MET A 61 -4.82 -19.69 -4.83
CA MET A 61 -4.31 -18.44 -4.26
C MET A 61 -5.12 -18.00 -3.04
N MET A 62 -6.45 -18.00 -3.14
CA MET A 62 -7.34 -17.69 -2.02
C MET A 62 -7.09 -18.64 -0.84
N HIS A 63 -6.90 -19.93 -1.12
CA HIS A 63 -6.61 -20.91 -0.07
C HIS A 63 -5.25 -20.67 0.60
N VAL A 64 -4.21 -20.33 -0.17
CA VAL A 64 -2.89 -19.98 0.37
C VAL A 64 -2.97 -18.72 1.24
N CYS A 65 -3.62 -17.65 0.76
CA CYS A 65 -3.80 -16.42 1.51
C CYS A 65 -4.57 -16.66 2.82
N LYS A 66 -5.66 -17.41 2.77
CA LYS A 66 -6.44 -17.80 3.96
C LYS A 66 -5.60 -18.60 4.96
N SER A 67 -4.79 -19.53 4.48
CA SER A 67 -3.92 -20.35 5.33
C SER A 67 -2.77 -19.57 5.95
N ALA A 68 -2.27 -18.56 5.23
CA ALA A 68 -1.25 -17.63 5.71
C ALA A 68 -1.81 -16.51 6.60
N ASN A 69 -3.15 -16.41 6.74
CA ASN A 69 -3.85 -15.29 7.35
C ASN A 69 -3.50 -13.93 6.72
N LEU A 70 -3.40 -13.90 5.39
CA LEU A 70 -3.09 -12.69 4.62
C LEU A 70 -4.32 -12.23 3.84
N PRO A 71 -4.68 -10.94 3.90
CA PRO A 71 -5.72 -10.37 3.06
C PRO A 71 -5.29 -10.37 1.59
N LEU A 72 -6.23 -10.74 0.72
CA LEU A 72 -6.07 -10.77 -0.74
C LEU A 72 -7.00 -9.72 -1.35
N ILE A 73 -6.42 -8.72 -2.02
CA ILE A 73 -7.14 -7.67 -2.72
C ILE A 73 -7.11 -7.97 -4.22
N GLY A 74 -8.26 -8.39 -4.76
CA GLY A 74 -8.48 -8.42 -6.20
C GLY A 74 -8.86 -7.02 -6.69
N THR A 75 -8.06 -6.42 -7.56
CA THR A 75 -8.38 -5.11 -8.16
C THR A 75 -8.42 -5.21 -9.66
N SER A 76 -9.45 -4.63 -10.28
CA SER A 76 -9.50 -4.57 -11.73
C SER A 76 -8.38 -3.67 -12.25
N VAL A 77 -7.75 -4.03 -13.36
CA VAL A 77 -6.77 -3.17 -14.05
C VAL A 77 -7.36 -1.78 -14.39
N LYS A 78 -8.68 -1.65 -14.56
CA LYS A 78 -9.33 -0.33 -14.73
C LYS A 78 -9.33 0.50 -13.44
N HIS A 79 -9.33 -0.14 -12.28
CA HIS A 79 -9.33 0.50 -10.98
C HIS A 79 -7.91 0.77 -10.45
N SER A 80 -6.86 0.15 -10.99
CA SER A 80 -5.48 0.45 -10.62
C SER A 80 -5.05 1.88 -11.01
N TYR A 81 -5.66 2.47 -12.05
CA TYR A 81 -5.47 3.87 -12.41
C TYR A 81 -6.08 4.85 -11.40
N GLN A 82 -7.02 4.38 -10.56
CA GLN A 82 -7.59 5.17 -9.47
C GLN A 82 -6.79 4.95 -8.18
N VAL A 83 -5.59 5.52 -8.14
CA VAL A 83 -4.64 5.40 -7.01
C VAL A 83 -5.32 5.69 -5.66
N GLY A 84 -6.25 6.65 -5.60
CA GLY A 84 -7.02 6.96 -4.38
C GLY A 84 -7.91 5.83 -3.87
N ARG A 85 -8.45 4.97 -4.75
CA ARG A 85 -9.23 3.79 -4.33
C ARG A 85 -8.30 2.69 -3.80
N LEU A 86 -7.18 2.43 -4.48
CA LEU A 86 -6.19 1.46 -4.03
C LEU A 86 -5.59 1.87 -2.68
N ARG A 87 -5.25 3.15 -2.49
CA ARG A 87 -4.79 3.68 -1.19
C ARG A 87 -5.80 3.44 -0.07
N ARG A 88 -7.10 3.63 -0.29
CA ARG A 88 -8.14 3.36 0.72
C ARG A 88 -8.24 1.88 1.07
N LEU A 89 -8.19 0.99 0.08
CA LEU A 89 -8.21 -0.45 0.30
C LEU A 89 -6.97 -0.92 1.08
N LEU A 90 -5.80 -0.38 0.73
CA LEU A 90 -4.55 -0.69 1.43
C LEU A 90 -4.51 -0.12 2.84
N ALA A 91 -5.02 1.09 3.06
CA ALA A 91 -5.06 1.73 4.38
C ALA A 91 -5.85 0.91 5.42
N ALA A 92 -6.86 0.14 5.00
CA ALA A 92 -7.63 -0.73 5.89
C ALA A 92 -6.85 -1.97 6.37
N HIS A 93 -5.71 -2.28 5.74
CA HIS A 93 -4.93 -3.49 6.01
C HIS A 93 -3.46 -3.20 6.35
N ILE A 94 -3.02 -1.97 6.11
CA ILE A 94 -1.67 -1.49 6.39
C ILE A 94 -1.82 -0.31 7.34
N ASP A 95 -1.97 -0.61 8.63
CA ASP A 95 -2.00 0.36 9.73
C ASP A 95 -0.67 1.14 9.92
N LEU A 96 0.24 1.12 8.94
CA LEU A 96 1.65 1.47 9.10
C LEU A 96 2.24 2.27 7.94
N ILE A 97 1.52 3.30 7.50
CA ILE A 97 2.20 4.47 6.96
C ILE A 97 1.53 5.67 7.62
N GLU A 98 2.09 6.17 8.73
CA GLU A 98 1.97 7.60 8.97
C GLU A 98 2.42 8.23 7.65
N PRO A 99 1.55 8.96 6.93
CA PRO A 99 1.94 9.57 5.66
C PRO A 99 3.24 10.29 5.93
N GLU A 100 4.31 9.92 5.19
CA GLU A 100 5.64 10.49 5.38
C GLU A 100 5.46 11.98 5.61
N LYS A 101 5.85 12.46 6.80
CA LYS A 101 5.71 13.87 7.14
C LYS A 101 6.40 14.63 6.04
N GLU A 102 5.63 15.31 5.18
CA GLU A 102 6.17 16.01 4.02
C GLU A 102 7.27 16.97 4.49
N VAL A 103 8.54 16.61 4.24
CA VAL A 103 9.68 17.40 4.68
C VAL A 103 9.93 18.47 3.63
N ARG A 104 9.44 19.68 3.87
CA ARG A 104 9.75 20.86 3.06
C ARG A 104 10.91 21.64 3.65
N PHE A 105 11.71 22.25 2.78
CA PHE A 105 12.77 23.18 3.17
C PHE A 105 12.33 24.63 2.91
N CYS A 106 12.68 25.52 3.83
CA CYS A 106 12.36 26.92 3.77
C CYS A 106 13.04 27.59 2.57
N LYS A 107 12.27 28.21 1.67
CA LYS A 107 12.78 28.91 0.48
C LYS A 107 13.66 30.12 0.80
N LYS A 108 13.66 30.59 2.06
CA LYS A 108 14.47 31.75 2.51
C LYS A 108 15.83 31.36 3.10
N CYS A 109 15.92 30.24 3.83
CA CYS A 109 17.12 29.88 4.59
C CYS A 109 17.54 28.41 4.49
N GLY A 110 16.84 27.59 3.70
CA GLY A 110 17.15 26.18 3.48
C GLY A 110 16.91 25.26 4.68
N SER A 111 16.39 25.77 5.80
CA SER A 111 16.11 24.96 6.99
C SER A 111 14.80 24.18 6.87
N PRO A 112 14.65 23.02 7.53
CA PRO A 112 13.41 22.25 7.46
C PRO A 112 12.22 23.06 8.00
N MET A 113 11.05 22.84 7.43
CA MET A 113 9.79 23.45 7.85
C MET A 113 8.97 22.48 8.70
N ILE A 114 8.19 23.05 9.62
CA ILE A 114 7.28 22.32 10.50
C ILE A 114 5.84 22.75 10.22
N ILE A 115 4.89 21.83 10.35
CA ILE A 115 3.47 22.13 10.16
C ILE A 115 2.87 22.61 11.47
N LYS A 116 2.18 23.75 11.44
CA LYS A 116 1.36 24.25 12.55
C LYS A 116 -0.08 24.44 12.11
N THR A 117 -0.99 24.38 13.07
CA THR A 117 -2.40 24.68 12.87
C THR A 117 -2.70 26.04 13.48
N ALA A 118 -3.34 26.93 12.72
CA ALA A 118 -3.77 28.22 13.24
C ALA A 118 -4.81 28.02 14.35
N SER A 119 -4.54 28.56 15.53
CA SER A 119 -5.40 28.45 16.71
C SER A 119 -6.39 29.61 16.85
N GLN A 120 -6.15 30.72 16.15
CA GLN A 120 -6.87 31.98 16.29
C GLN A 120 -7.05 32.67 14.91
N GLY A 121 -8.03 33.59 14.83
CA GLY A 121 -8.35 34.35 13.63
C GLY A 121 -9.22 33.61 12.61
N GLU A 122 -9.45 34.24 11.46
CA GLU A 122 -10.30 33.70 10.36
C GLU A 122 -9.77 32.38 9.76
N PHE A 123 -8.49 32.10 9.96
CA PHE A 123 -7.83 30.88 9.48
C PHE A 123 -7.78 29.76 10.52
N LYS A 124 -8.48 29.89 11.65
CA LYS A 124 -8.51 28.88 12.71
C LYS A 124 -8.82 27.48 12.16
N GLY A 125 -7.98 26.51 12.50
CA GLY A 125 -8.07 25.13 12.02
C GLY A 125 -7.30 24.85 10.72
N ARG A 126 -6.83 25.87 9.99
CA ARG A 126 -5.99 25.68 8.80
C ARG A 126 -4.56 25.32 9.20
N ARG A 127 -3.96 24.41 8.42
CA ARG A 127 -2.55 24.02 8.56
C ARG A 127 -1.68 24.91 7.67
N PHE A 128 -0.47 25.20 8.12
CA PHE A 128 0.54 25.92 7.35
C PHE A 128 1.94 25.44 7.73
N PHE A 129 2.87 25.54 6.79
CA PHE A 129 4.29 25.32 7.05
C PHE A 129 4.91 26.58 7.64
N THR A 130 5.75 26.41 8.64
CA THR A 130 6.56 27.48 9.23
C THR A 130 8.02 27.04 9.35
N CYS A 131 8.96 27.96 9.19
CA CYS A 131 10.37 27.64 9.33
C CYS A 131 10.71 27.18 10.75
N SER A 132 11.50 26.11 10.88
CA SER A 132 11.99 25.60 12.18
C SER A 132 12.89 26.60 12.93
N ARG A 133 13.50 27.57 12.23
CA ARG A 133 14.40 28.57 12.82
C ARG A 133 13.70 29.82 13.36
N GLN A 134 12.39 29.78 13.64
CA GLN A 134 11.73 30.89 14.33
C GLN A 134 12.36 31.15 15.72
N PRO A 135 12.53 32.42 16.14
CA PRO A 135 12.08 33.67 15.50
C PRO A 135 12.99 34.21 14.38
N ASN A 136 14.19 33.65 14.21
CA ASN A 136 15.22 34.15 13.28
C ASN A 136 14.83 34.08 11.80
N CYS A 137 13.91 33.19 11.43
CA CYS A 137 13.33 33.13 10.09
C CYS A 137 11.80 33.01 10.15
N THR A 138 11.10 34.07 9.76
CA THR A 138 9.63 34.20 9.84
C THR A 138 8.88 33.67 8.62
N TYR A 139 9.56 32.97 7.70
CA TYR A 139 8.95 32.44 6.49
C TYR A 139 7.87 31.39 6.80
N THR A 140 6.70 31.55 6.18
CA THR A 140 5.55 30.64 6.25
C THR A 140 5.01 30.35 4.85
N GLU A 141 4.35 29.20 4.68
CA GLU A 141 3.71 28.80 3.43
C GLU A 141 2.42 28.03 3.75
N ASN A 142 1.38 28.17 2.92
CA ASN A 142 0.11 27.47 3.14
C ASN A 142 0.26 25.96 2.90
N TYR A 143 -0.42 25.15 3.73
CA TYR A 143 -0.43 23.69 3.58
C TYR A 143 -1.39 23.20 2.48
N ASN A 144 -2.07 24.08 1.75
CA ASN A 144 -3.05 23.67 0.75
C ASN A 144 -2.38 22.82 -0.33
N VAL A 145 -2.60 21.51 -0.25
CA VAL A 145 -2.30 20.56 -1.31
C VAL A 145 -3.36 20.80 -2.39
N VAL A 146 -3.15 21.81 -3.22
CA VAL A 146 -3.76 21.81 -4.54
C VAL A 146 -2.98 20.71 -5.27
N PHE A 147 -3.60 19.53 -5.40
CA PHE A 147 -3.22 18.66 -6.51
C PHE A 147 -3.64 19.45 -7.74
N GLU A 148 -2.72 20.24 -8.30
CA GLU A 148 -2.86 20.67 -9.68
C GLU A 148 -2.86 19.38 -10.48
N SER A 149 -4.05 18.99 -10.92
CA SER A 149 -4.19 18.09 -12.05
C SER A 149 -3.66 18.89 -13.23
N ASP A 150 -2.41 18.63 -13.63
CA ASP A 150 -1.87 19.14 -14.88
C ASP A 150 -2.83 18.75 -16.02
N ASP A 151 -3.23 19.76 -16.80
CA ASP A 151 -4.12 19.69 -17.96
C ASP A 151 -3.61 18.74 -19.07
#